data_AF-A0A3D3Z7K9-F1
#
_entry.id   AF-A0A3D3Z7K9-F1
#
_cell.length_a   1.000
_cell.length_b   1.000
_cell.length_c   1.000
_cell.angle_alpha   90.00
_cell.angle_beta   90.00
_cell.angle_gamma   90.00
#
_symmetry.space_group_name_H-M   'P 1'
#
loop_
_entity.id
_entity.type
_entity.pdbx_description
1 polymer ?
#
loop_
_entity_poly.entity_id
_entity_poly.type
_entity_poly.pdbx_seq_one_letter_code
_entity_poly.pdbx_strand_id
1 'polypeptide(L)'
;MRYISTRGGSPSVSFFDALLTGLAPDGGLYVPESWPHLSAEQIRAAATAPYADTAAAILSLFAGQDLTMKEAIGLTEEAYGGQWANPGVTPVQQVGPGDYILELFHGPSLAFKDIAMQLLAGLYSLALERRDARLAIVCATSGDTGGAAVEALKETDRVDLFVLMPKGRVSDVQRRFMTASGGDNVHALNIDGDFDTAQALVKSMFADKAFAKEVALSPVNSINWARIMAQSVYYVVASAALSAAGPVNFTVPSGNFGDALAGYVAKMIGAPIGRIMIATNANDGIAKAFETGTYAKSTASLATLSPAMDISVASNFERIVFEALGRDAAVLKKLYDGFAQSGSFDIPAPALAMLKQHFDAFGVDDQETRWALADCYEQTGEVLCPHTAVGWRARFGED
;
A
#
# COMPACT_ATOMS: atom_id res chain seq x y z
N MET A 1 -2.61 20.10 -8.32
CA MET A 1 -1.56 19.21 -7.79
C MET A 1 -0.84 18.58 -8.95
N ARG A 2 0.49 18.62 -8.99
CA ARG A 2 1.31 17.84 -9.93
C ARG A 2 2.11 16.77 -9.19
N TYR A 3 2.59 15.80 -9.95
CA TYR A 3 3.37 14.67 -9.46
C TYR A 3 4.75 14.65 -10.09
N ILE A 4 5.79 14.46 -9.28
CA ILE A 4 7.19 14.38 -9.70
C ILE A 4 7.73 12.96 -9.49
N SER A 5 8.70 12.55 -10.30
CA SER A 5 9.44 11.30 -10.06
C SER A 5 10.46 11.49 -8.95
N THR A 6 10.57 10.52 -8.06
CA THR A 6 11.64 10.42 -7.06
C THR A 6 13.05 10.43 -7.66
N ARG A 7 13.21 10.06 -8.95
CA ARG A 7 14.50 10.03 -9.65
C ARG A 7 14.74 11.24 -10.57
N GLY A 8 13.77 12.15 -10.68
CA GLY A 8 13.92 13.49 -11.29
C GLY A 8 14.17 13.53 -12.81
N GLY A 9 14.20 12.38 -13.50
CA GLY A 9 14.41 12.27 -14.94
C GLY A 9 13.12 12.32 -15.76
N SER A 10 11.97 12.48 -15.12
CA SER A 10 10.65 12.50 -15.77
C SER A 10 9.97 13.87 -15.57
N PRO A 11 9.22 14.35 -16.58
CA PRO A 11 8.42 15.58 -16.42
C PRO A 11 7.37 15.40 -15.32
N SER A 12 6.95 16.51 -14.71
CA SER A 12 5.84 16.44 -13.77
C SER A 12 4.54 16.10 -14.49
N VAL A 13 3.69 15.29 -13.88
CA VAL A 13 2.47 14.76 -14.50
C VAL A 13 1.22 15.12 -13.69
N SER A 14 0.05 14.99 -14.32
CA SER A 14 -1.25 15.16 -13.65
C SER A 14 -1.52 13.98 -12.69
N PHE A 15 -2.53 14.07 -11.84
CA PHE A 15 -2.97 12.96 -10.99
C PHE A 15 -3.39 11.75 -11.82
N PHE A 16 -4.19 11.95 -12.87
CA PHE A 16 -4.62 10.84 -13.72
C PHE A 16 -3.48 10.24 -14.56
N ASP A 17 -2.48 11.04 -14.95
CA ASP A 17 -1.29 10.50 -15.60
C ASP A 17 -0.45 9.66 -14.62
N ALA A 18 -0.26 10.13 -13.38
CA ALA A 18 0.42 9.36 -12.35
C ALA A 18 -0.33 8.05 -12.02
N LEU A 19 -1.67 8.11 -11.98
CA LEU A 19 -2.55 6.96 -11.78
C LEU A 19 -2.37 5.92 -12.88
N LEU A 20 -2.47 6.32 -14.16
CA LEU A 20 -2.47 5.38 -15.28
C LEU A 20 -1.07 4.86 -15.62
N THR A 21 -0.03 5.67 -15.43
CA THR A 21 1.35 5.27 -15.72
C THR A 21 1.91 4.37 -14.61
N GLY A 22 1.58 4.66 -13.35
CA GLY A 22 2.06 3.92 -12.18
C GLY A 22 3.54 4.14 -11.85
N LEU A 23 4.45 3.73 -12.75
CA LEU A 23 5.90 3.90 -12.65
C LEU A 23 6.36 5.04 -13.56
N ALA A 24 7.22 5.94 -13.08
CA ALA A 24 7.74 7.01 -13.92
C ALA A 24 8.68 6.46 -15.02
N PRO A 25 8.78 7.10 -16.21
CA PRO A 25 9.64 6.64 -17.30
C PRO A 25 11.14 6.48 -16.94
N ASP A 26 11.63 7.22 -15.95
CA ASP A 26 13.00 7.12 -15.42
C ASP A 26 13.20 5.97 -14.40
N GLY A 27 12.17 5.15 -14.18
CA GLY A 27 12.14 4.06 -13.21
C GLY A 27 11.90 4.50 -11.76
N GLY A 28 11.67 5.79 -11.52
CA GLY A 28 11.28 6.32 -10.21
C GLY A 28 9.79 6.21 -9.93
N LEU A 29 9.41 6.61 -8.72
CA LEU A 29 8.05 6.56 -8.22
C LEU A 29 7.44 7.96 -8.17
N TYR A 30 6.16 8.10 -8.50
CA TYR A 30 5.48 9.39 -8.40
C TYR A 30 5.17 9.78 -6.96
N VAL A 31 5.44 11.03 -6.59
CA VAL A 31 5.06 11.67 -5.33
C VAL A 31 4.52 13.08 -5.61
N PRO A 32 3.66 13.65 -4.75
CA PRO A 32 3.12 14.98 -4.98
C PRO A 32 4.24 16.03 -4.89
N GLU A 33 4.19 17.03 -5.77
CA GLU A 33 5.19 18.10 -5.84
C GLU A 33 5.34 18.88 -4.52
N SER A 34 4.26 18.92 -3.72
CA SER A 34 4.20 19.50 -2.38
C SER A 34 3.18 18.74 -1.52
N TRP A 35 3.34 18.80 -0.19
CA TRP A 35 2.38 18.22 0.74
C TRP A 35 1.18 19.16 0.89
N PRO A 36 -0.02 18.75 0.47
CA PRO A 36 -1.21 19.52 0.75
C PRO A 36 -1.66 19.28 2.20
N HIS A 37 -2.57 20.10 2.73
CA HIS A 37 -2.98 20.01 4.14
C HIS A 37 -4.50 19.99 4.25
N LEU A 38 -5.01 19.15 5.17
CA LEU A 38 -6.38 19.24 5.64
C LEU A 38 -6.53 20.38 6.63
N SER A 39 -7.70 21.01 6.68
CA SER A 39 -8.01 21.98 7.74
C SER A 39 -8.18 21.25 9.08
N ALA A 40 -7.95 21.97 10.18
CA ALA A 40 -8.18 21.43 11.52
C ALA A 40 -9.65 20.99 11.74
N GLU A 41 -10.59 21.63 11.04
CA GLU A 41 -12.00 21.24 11.06
C GLU A 41 -12.24 19.92 10.33
N GLN A 42 -11.64 19.73 9.14
CA GLN A 42 -11.72 18.48 8.40
C GLN A 42 -11.14 17.31 9.20
N ILE A 43 -10.00 17.52 9.86
CA ILE A 43 -9.37 16.50 10.71
C ILE A 43 -10.29 16.13 11.89
N ARG A 44 -10.87 17.11 12.59
CA ARG A 44 -11.82 16.83 13.69
C ARG A 44 -13.08 16.12 13.20
N ALA A 45 -13.61 16.52 12.05
CA ALA A 45 -14.80 15.91 11.47
C ALA A 45 -14.57 14.44 11.09
N ALA A 46 -13.36 14.07 10.68
CA ALA A 46 -13.01 12.70 10.30
C ALA A 46 -13.25 11.66 11.40
N ALA A 47 -13.29 12.06 12.68
CA ALA A 47 -13.59 11.17 13.80
C ALA A 47 -15.04 10.65 13.80
N THR A 48 -15.98 11.40 13.21
CA THR A 48 -17.42 11.09 13.29
C THR A 48 -18.15 11.14 11.95
N ALA A 49 -17.51 11.66 10.89
CA ALA A 49 -18.07 11.66 9.54
C ALA A 49 -18.07 10.25 8.93
N PRO A 50 -18.95 9.98 7.95
CA PRO A 50 -18.82 8.80 7.09
C PRO A 50 -17.41 8.67 6.51
N TYR A 51 -16.90 7.43 6.42
CA TYR A 51 -15.56 7.17 5.89
C TYR A 51 -15.36 7.76 4.49
N ALA A 52 -16.38 7.64 3.64
CA ALA A 52 -16.41 8.16 2.27
C ALA A 52 -16.20 9.68 2.19
N ASP A 53 -16.67 10.45 3.18
CA ASP A 53 -16.52 11.92 3.20
C ASP A 53 -15.06 12.31 3.46
N THR A 54 -14.42 11.65 4.41
CA THR A 54 -12.99 11.84 4.69
C THR A 54 -12.15 11.41 3.49
N ALA A 55 -12.51 10.30 2.85
CA ALA A 55 -11.87 9.86 1.63
C ALA A 55 -12.03 10.88 0.49
N ALA A 56 -13.22 11.47 0.31
CA ALA A 56 -13.48 12.47 -0.73
C ALA A 56 -12.64 13.73 -0.53
N ALA A 57 -12.52 14.19 0.72
CA ALA A 57 -11.68 15.33 1.07
C ALA A 57 -10.21 15.08 0.74
N ILE A 58 -9.67 13.91 1.12
CA ILE A 58 -8.27 13.53 0.85
C ILE A 58 -8.03 13.31 -0.65
N LEU A 59 -8.95 12.62 -1.34
CA LEU A 59 -8.86 12.41 -2.79
C LEU A 59 -8.84 13.75 -3.53
N SER A 60 -9.75 14.66 -3.21
CA SER A 60 -9.80 16.00 -3.83
C SER A 60 -8.53 16.80 -3.58
N LEU A 61 -7.95 16.67 -2.39
CA LEU A 61 -6.71 17.33 -2.01
C LEU A 61 -5.52 16.91 -2.91
N PHE A 62 -5.43 15.61 -3.21
CA PHE A 62 -4.37 15.04 -4.04
C PHE A 62 -4.64 15.08 -5.54
N ALA A 63 -5.91 15.02 -5.97
CA ALA A 63 -6.29 15.12 -7.38
C ALA A 63 -6.25 16.58 -7.87
N GLY A 64 -6.49 17.55 -6.99
CA GLY A 64 -6.52 18.97 -7.35
C GLY A 64 -7.57 19.25 -8.43
N GLN A 65 -7.17 19.85 -9.54
CA GLN A 65 -8.09 20.23 -10.62
C GLN A 65 -8.50 19.06 -11.53
N ASP A 66 -7.85 17.91 -11.42
CA ASP A 66 -8.17 16.76 -12.27
C ASP A 66 -9.52 16.13 -11.90
N LEU A 67 -9.96 16.33 -10.65
CA LEU A 67 -11.19 15.78 -10.11
C LEU A 67 -12.02 16.87 -9.43
N THR A 68 -13.31 16.96 -9.76
CA THR A 68 -14.22 17.84 -9.01
C THR A 68 -14.60 17.20 -7.68
N MET A 69 -14.98 18.00 -6.68
CA MET A 69 -15.45 17.46 -5.40
C MET A 69 -16.67 16.54 -5.56
N LYS A 70 -17.57 16.85 -6.51
CA LYS A 70 -18.73 16.00 -6.80
C LYS A 70 -18.32 14.61 -7.29
N GLU A 71 -17.31 14.54 -8.17
CA GLU A 71 -16.78 13.27 -8.64
C GLU A 71 -16.05 12.53 -7.52
N ALA A 72 -15.30 13.25 -6.68
CA ALA A 72 -14.65 12.66 -5.51
C ALA A 72 -15.65 11.98 -4.58
N ILE A 73 -16.76 12.67 -4.25
CA ILE A 73 -17.85 12.13 -3.42
C ILE A 73 -18.44 10.87 -4.07
N GLY A 74 -18.84 10.94 -5.34
CA GLY A 74 -19.45 9.78 -6.01
C GLY A 74 -18.53 8.56 -6.04
N LEU A 75 -17.24 8.77 -6.35
CA LEU A 75 -16.25 7.70 -6.36
C LEU A 75 -16.01 7.07 -4.99
N THR A 76 -15.99 7.86 -3.91
CA THR A 76 -15.72 7.33 -2.57
C THR A 76 -16.96 6.73 -1.93
N GLU A 77 -18.16 7.25 -2.20
CA GLU A 77 -19.42 6.61 -1.80
C GLU A 77 -19.59 5.24 -2.45
N GLU A 78 -19.22 5.10 -3.73
CA GLU A 78 -19.23 3.82 -4.44
C GLU A 78 -18.16 2.85 -3.87
N ALA A 79 -16.92 3.33 -3.68
CA ALA A 79 -15.82 2.50 -3.21
C ALA A 79 -15.98 2.01 -1.75
N TYR A 80 -16.69 2.78 -0.92
CA TYR A 80 -16.83 2.54 0.52
C TYR A 80 -18.30 2.35 0.94
N GLY A 81 -19.10 1.78 0.04
CA GLY A 81 -20.54 1.56 0.20
C GLY A 81 -20.92 0.19 0.74
N GLY A 82 -22.01 -0.38 0.22
CA GLY A 82 -22.67 -1.58 0.75
C GLY A 82 -21.92 -2.91 0.59
N GLN A 83 -20.78 -2.93 -0.10
CA GLN A 83 -19.91 -4.11 -0.25
C GLN A 83 -19.06 -4.39 1.00
N TRP A 84 -18.99 -3.44 1.94
CA TRP A 84 -18.24 -3.59 3.18
C TRP A 84 -19.09 -4.25 4.26
N ALA A 85 -18.54 -5.26 4.93
CA ALA A 85 -19.23 -5.99 6.00
C ALA A 85 -19.47 -5.12 7.25
N ASN A 86 -18.73 -4.03 7.40
CA ASN A 86 -18.85 -3.08 8.50
C ASN A 86 -19.12 -1.66 7.96
N PRO A 87 -20.16 -0.95 8.45
CA PRO A 87 -20.50 0.40 7.99
C PRO A 87 -19.43 1.45 8.32
N GLY A 88 -18.54 1.17 9.28
CA GLY A 88 -17.39 2.01 9.58
C GLY A 88 -16.23 1.85 8.61
N VAL A 89 -16.29 0.87 7.69
CA VAL A 89 -15.24 0.47 6.71
C VAL A 89 -13.97 -0.05 7.39
N THR A 90 -13.35 0.76 8.25
CA THR A 90 -12.16 0.45 9.03
C THR A 90 -12.39 0.72 10.54
N PRO A 91 -13.21 -0.09 11.23
CA PRO A 91 -13.48 0.11 12.65
C PRO A 91 -12.22 -0.11 13.50
N VAL A 92 -12.18 0.58 14.65
CA VAL A 92 -11.14 0.37 15.68
C VAL A 92 -11.73 -0.41 16.84
N GLN A 93 -11.04 -1.46 17.27
CA GLN A 93 -11.40 -2.27 18.42
C GLN A 93 -10.41 -2.02 19.54
N GLN A 94 -10.91 -1.66 20.73
CA GLN A 94 -10.05 -1.54 21.90
C GLN A 94 -9.74 -2.93 22.47
N VAL A 95 -8.46 -3.21 22.69
CA VAL A 95 -7.96 -4.50 23.21
C VAL A 95 -7.15 -4.36 24.51
N GLY A 96 -6.91 -3.12 24.94
CA GLY A 96 -6.29 -2.80 26.22
C GLY A 96 -6.38 -1.30 26.53
N PRO A 97 -5.91 -0.87 27.71
CA PRO A 97 -5.79 0.56 28.01
C PRO A 97 -4.81 1.24 27.05
N GLY A 98 -5.33 2.07 26.13
CA GLY A 98 -4.49 2.74 25.13
C GLY A 98 -4.13 1.89 23.90
N ASP A 99 -4.49 0.61 23.90
CA ASP A 99 -4.20 -0.34 22.81
C ASP A 99 -5.45 -0.66 21.98
N TYR A 100 -5.30 -0.56 20.67
CA TYR A 100 -6.38 -0.74 19.70
C TYR A 100 -5.91 -1.56 18.50
N ILE A 101 -6.81 -2.37 17.96
CA ILE A 101 -6.68 -3.01 16.65
C ILE A 101 -7.49 -2.20 15.65
N LEU A 102 -6.86 -1.75 14.57
CA LEU A 102 -7.54 -1.17 13.42
C LEU A 102 -7.88 -2.28 12.43
N GLU A 103 -9.16 -2.61 12.29
CA GLU A 103 -9.60 -3.71 11.44
C GLU A 103 -9.73 -3.23 9.99
N LEU A 104 -8.87 -3.76 9.11
CA LEU A 104 -8.82 -3.40 7.69
C LEU A 104 -9.33 -4.52 6.77
N PHE A 105 -10.05 -5.49 7.30
CA PHE A 105 -10.41 -6.74 6.60
C PHE A 105 -11.92 -6.88 6.34
N HIS A 106 -12.69 -5.80 6.45
CA HIS A 106 -14.15 -5.84 6.22
C HIS A 106 -14.55 -5.63 4.75
N GLY A 107 -13.58 -5.54 3.84
CA GLY A 107 -13.80 -5.45 2.41
C GLY A 107 -14.12 -6.80 1.75
N PRO A 108 -14.43 -6.80 0.45
CA PRO A 108 -14.93 -7.97 -0.27
C PRO A 108 -13.94 -9.15 -0.37
N SER A 109 -12.63 -8.91 -0.24
CA SER A 109 -11.60 -9.96 -0.26
C SER A 109 -11.01 -10.27 1.12
N LEU A 110 -11.56 -9.66 2.18
CA LEU A 110 -11.13 -9.84 3.57
C LEU A 110 -9.69 -9.38 3.84
N ALA A 111 -9.20 -8.38 3.11
CA ALA A 111 -7.83 -7.88 3.25
C ALA A 111 -7.75 -6.36 3.08
N PHE A 112 -6.77 -5.73 3.76
CA PHE A 112 -6.57 -4.27 3.74
C PHE A 112 -6.33 -3.65 2.35
N LYS A 113 -5.99 -4.49 1.36
CA LYS A 113 -5.80 -4.04 -0.02
C LYS A 113 -7.11 -3.57 -0.63
N ASP A 114 -8.26 -4.04 -0.13
CA ASP A 114 -9.58 -3.63 -0.57
C ASP A 114 -9.79 -2.13 -0.44
N ILE A 115 -9.34 -1.51 0.67
CA ILE A 115 -9.48 -0.06 0.89
C ILE A 115 -8.97 0.71 -0.33
N ALA A 116 -7.75 0.39 -0.77
CA ALA A 116 -7.14 1.06 -1.90
C ALA A 116 -7.75 0.65 -3.23
N MET A 117 -7.95 -0.65 -3.44
CA MET A 117 -8.31 -1.20 -4.75
C MET A 117 -9.73 -0.81 -5.16
N GLN A 118 -10.68 -0.78 -4.22
CA GLN A 118 -12.07 -0.37 -4.50
C GLN A 118 -12.14 1.06 -5.03
N LEU A 119 -11.39 2.00 -4.43
CA LEU A 119 -11.32 3.38 -4.95
C LEU A 119 -10.55 3.47 -6.27
N LEU A 120 -9.51 2.64 -6.43
CA LEU A 120 -8.71 2.62 -7.65
C LEU A 120 -9.52 2.20 -8.88
N ALA A 121 -10.47 1.27 -8.71
CA ALA A 121 -11.36 0.81 -9.77
C ALA A 121 -12.18 1.96 -10.37
N GLY A 122 -12.90 2.72 -9.52
CA GLY A 122 -13.66 3.88 -9.97
C GLY A 122 -12.78 4.98 -10.60
N LEU A 123 -11.59 5.20 -10.03
CA LEU A 123 -10.62 6.14 -10.60
C LEU A 123 -10.13 5.70 -11.99
N TYR A 124 -9.89 4.40 -12.21
CA TYR A 124 -9.55 3.88 -13.53
C TYR A 124 -10.71 4.02 -14.50
N SER A 125 -11.93 3.65 -14.11
CA SER A 125 -13.13 3.81 -14.95
C SER A 125 -13.24 5.25 -15.47
N LEU A 126 -13.21 6.23 -14.55
CA LEU A 126 -13.32 7.64 -14.90
C LEU A 126 -12.17 8.12 -15.79
N ALA A 127 -10.93 7.73 -15.47
CA ALA A 127 -9.75 8.15 -16.22
C ALA A 127 -9.72 7.57 -17.65
N LEU A 128 -10.11 6.31 -17.80
CA LEU A 128 -10.13 5.60 -19.08
C LEU A 128 -11.30 6.05 -19.95
N GLU A 129 -12.48 6.30 -19.36
CA GLU A 129 -13.63 6.86 -20.07
C GLU A 129 -13.30 8.24 -20.67
N ARG A 130 -12.73 9.15 -19.87
CA ARG A 130 -12.34 10.50 -20.33
C ARG A 130 -11.30 10.49 -21.46
N ARG A 131 -10.50 9.42 -21.55
CA ARG A 131 -9.44 9.26 -22.56
C ARG A 131 -9.85 8.38 -23.74
N ASP A 132 -11.07 7.84 -23.72
CA ASP A 132 -11.54 6.76 -24.61
C ASP A 132 -10.48 5.65 -24.79
N ALA A 133 -9.90 5.22 -23.67
CA ALA A 133 -8.82 4.25 -23.63
C ALA A 133 -9.27 2.94 -22.99
N ARG A 134 -8.45 1.90 -23.14
CA ARG A 134 -8.55 0.63 -22.41
C ARG A 134 -7.21 0.30 -21.75
N LEU A 135 -7.24 -0.57 -20.74
CA LEU A 135 -6.06 -0.98 -19.99
C LEU A 135 -6.06 -2.49 -19.78
N ALA A 136 -5.00 -3.17 -20.23
CA ALA A 136 -4.75 -4.55 -19.88
C ALA A 136 -3.93 -4.58 -18.59
N ILE A 137 -4.58 -4.92 -17.49
CA ILE A 137 -3.97 -4.98 -16.17
C ILE A 137 -3.44 -6.39 -15.92
N VAL A 138 -2.16 -6.52 -15.55
CA VAL A 138 -1.56 -7.83 -15.23
C VAL A 138 -1.02 -7.87 -13.81
N CYS A 139 -1.33 -8.95 -13.09
CA CYS A 139 -0.89 -9.20 -11.71
C CYS A 139 -0.28 -10.59 -11.58
N ALA A 140 0.96 -10.69 -11.08
CA ALA A 140 1.46 -11.93 -10.48
C ALA A 140 1.16 -11.89 -8.97
N THR A 141 0.63 -12.97 -8.41
CA THR A 141 0.17 -12.98 -7.02
C THR A 141 0.48 -14.29 -6.30
N SER A 142 0.76 -14.19 -5.01
CA SER A 142 0.80 -15.31 -4.06
C SER A 142 -0.55 -15.52 -3.35
N GLY A 143 -1.55 -14.66 -3.59
CA GLY A 143 -2.88 -14.76 -3.00
C GLY A 143 -3.59 -13.40 -2.92
N ASP A 144 -3.48 -12.73 -1.77
CA ASP A 144 -4.32 -11.59 -1.37
C ASP A 144 -4.38 -10.44 -2.40
N THR A 145 -3.25 -10.07 -2.99
CA THR A 145 -3.20 -8.97 -3.98
C THR A 145 -4.07 -9.27 -5.19
N GLY A 146 -4.13 -10.54 -5.59
CA GLY A 146 -4.94 -10.98 -6.72
C GLY A 146 -6.43 -10.97 -6.39
N GLY A 147 -6.81 -11.47 -5.20
CA GLY A 147 -8.20 -11.41 -4.73
C GLY A 147 -8.74 -9.99 -4.67
N ALA A 148 -8.01 -9.07 -4.02
CA ALA A 148 -8.41 -7.67 -3.93
C ALA A 148 -8.49 -6.97 -5.31
N ALA A 149 -7.57 -7.29 -6.23
CA ALA A 149 -7.60 -6.75 -7.58
C ALA A 149 -8.79 -7.28 -8.39
N VAL A 150 -9.10 -8.57 -8.26
CA VAL A 150 -10.26 -9.18 -8.92
C VAL A 150 -11.55 -8.59 -8.39
N GLU A 151 -11.74 -8.56 -7.07
CA GLU A 151 -12.97 -8.01 -6.48
C GLU A 151 -13.19 -6.54 -6.81
N ALA A 152 -12.12 -5.74 -6.95
CA ALA A 152 -12.23 -4.35 -7.34
C ALA A 152 -12.49 -4.15 -8.84
N LEU A 153 -11.88 -4.95 -9.71
CA LEU A 153 -11.84 -4.68 -11.15
C LEU A 153 -12.80 -5.54 -11.99
N LYS A 154 -13.48 -6.54 -11.40
CA LYS A 154 -14.35 -7.49 -12.10
C LYS A 154 -15.56 -6.90 -12.83
N GLU A 155 -15.88 -5.63 -12.56
CA GLU A 155 -16.98 -4.89 -13.19
C GLU A 155 -16.50 -3.54 -13.75
N THR A 156 -15.18 -3.34 -13.85
CA THR A 156 -14.58 -2.13 -14.39
C THR A 156 -14.56 -2.18 -15.91
N ASP A 157 -15.46 -1.44 -16.53
CA ASP A 157 -15.46 -1.21 -17.98
C ASP A 157 -14.09 -0.69 -18.45
N ARG A 158 -13.70 -1.08 -19.67
CA ARG A 158 -12.43 -0.68 -20.30
C ARG A 158 -11.15 -1.22 -19.63
N VAL A 159 -11.28 -2.08 -18.62
CA VAL A 159 -10.16 -2.82 -18.01
C VAL A 159 -10.32 -4.31 -18.30
N ASP A 160 -9.22 -4.95 -18.71
CA ASP A 160 -9.09 -6.40 -18.78
C ASP A 160 -8.04 -6.84 -17.76
N LEU A 161 -8.39 -7.67 -16.78
CA LEU A 161 -7.50 -8.09 -15.69
C LEU A 161 -7.00 -9.52 -15.90
N PHE A 162 -5.68 -9.69 -15.98
CA PHE A 162 -5.03 -10.99 -16.07
C PHE A 162 -4.27 -11.29 -14.77
N VAL A 163 -4.67 -12.35 -14.07
CA VAL A 163 -4.09 -12.73 -12.77
C VAL A 163 -3.31 -14.02 -12.90
N LEU A 164 -1.99 -13.94 -12.84
CA LEU A 164 -1.07 -15.05 -12.93
C LEU A 164 -0.84 -15.62 -11.52
N MET A 165 -1.31 -16.84 -11.30
CA MET A 165 -1.23 -17.55 -10.03
C MET A 165 -0.36 -18.81 -10.18
N PRO A 166 0.60 -19.06 -9.27
CA PRO A 166 1.34 -20.32 -9.29
C PRO A 166 0.42 -21.49 -8.92
N LYS A 167 0.34 -22.47 -9.81
CA LYS A 167 -0.56 -23.62 -9.67
C LYS A 167 -0.25 -24.41 -8.41
N GLY A 168 -1.27 -24.60 -7.57
CA GLY A 168 -1.16 -25.38 -6.32
C GLY A 168 -0.38 -24.71 -5.20
N ARG A 169 -0.02 -23.42 -5.33
CA ARG A 169 0.76 -22.66 -4.34
C ARG A 169 -0.01 -21.47 -3.73
N VAL A 170 -1.29 -21.33 -4.06
CA VAL A 170 -2.21 -20.36 -3.47
C VAL A 170 -3.25 -21.14 -2.66
N SER A 171 -3.65 -20.62 -1.48
CA SER A 171 -4.68 -21.29 -0.68
C SER A 171 -6.00 -21.39 -1.44
N ASP A 172 -6.84 -22.38 -1.12
CA ASP A 172 -8.11 -22.56 -1.81
C ASP A 172 -9.05 -21.36 -1.66
N VAL A 173 -9.03 -20.68 -0.51
CA VAL A 173 -9.84 -19.45 -0.29
C VAL A 173 -9.37 -18.34 -1.22
N GLN A 174 -8.07 -18.04 -1.25
CA GLN A 174 -7.50 -17.01 -2.13
C GLN A 174 -7.69 -17.34 -3.61
N ARG A 175 -7.53 -18.61 -4.00
CA ARG A 175 -7.78 -19.08 -5.36
C ARG A 175 -9.24 -18.85 -5.76
N ARG A 176 -10.20 -19.07 -4.86
CA ARG A 176 -11.62 -18.84 -5.13
C ARG A 176 -11.94 -17.36 -5.32
N PHE A 177 -11.36 -16.46 -4.53
CA PHE A 177 -11.50 -15.00 -4.77
C PHE A 177 -11.09 -14.62 -6.19
N MET A 178 -10.09 -15.29 -6.77
CA MET A 178 -9.62 -14.97 -8.11
C MET A 178 -10.35 -15.70 -9.24
N THR A 179 -10.79 -16.94 -9.00
CA THR A 179 -11.32 -17.83 -10.07
C THR A 179 -12.84 -17.94 -10.12
N ALA A 180 -13.54 -17.47 -9.09
CA ALA A 180 -14.99 -17.54 -8.97
C ALA A 180 -15.66 -16.16 -8.92
N SER A 181 -15.01 -15.14 -9.50
CA SER A 181 -15.48 -13.74 -9.44
C SER A 181 -16.70 -13.45 -10.31
N GLY A 182 -16.90 -14.22 -11.39
CA GLY A 182 -17.99 -14.01 -12.35
C GLY A 182 -17.81 -12.82 -13.29
N GLY A 183 -16.70 -12.09 -13.20
CA GLY A 183 -16.41 -10.95 -14.08
C GLY A 183 -15.90 -11.40 -15.45
N ASP A 184 -16.59 -10.97 -16.51
CA ASP A 184 -16.23 -11.32 -17.90
C ASP A 184 -14.86 -10.77 -18.33
N ASN A 185 -14.40 -9.69 -17.69
CA ASN A 185 -13.12 -9.04 -17.93
C ASN A 185 -11.98 -9.60 -17.05
N VAL A 186 -12.22 -10.65 -16.26
CA VAL A 186 -11.22 -11.26 -15.37
C VAL A 186 -10.73 -12.58 -15.95
N HIS A 187 -9.41 -12.66 -16.13
CA HIS A 187 -8.70 -13.80 -16.68
C HIS A 187 -7.73 -14.36 -15.63
N ALA A 188 -8.20 -15.28 -14.81
CA ALA A 188 -7.38 -15.96 -13.82
C ALA A 188 -6.59 -17.12 -14.46
N LEU A 189 -5.26 -16.98 -14.52
CA LEU A 189 -4.34 -17.88 -15.21
C LEU A 189 -3.50 -18.69 -14.21
N ASN A 190 -3.63 -20.02 -14.27
CA ASN A 190 -2.74 -20.91 -13.53
C ASN A 190 -1.42 -21.09 -14.28
N ILE A 191 -0.33 -20.69 -13.65
CA ILE A 191 1.03 -20.83 -14.16
C ILE A 191 1.64 -22.12 -13.59
N ASP A 192 2.11 -23.00 -14.48
CA ASP A 192 2.93 -24.15 -14.09
C ASP A 192 4.31 -23.65 -13.64
N GLY A 193 4.47 -23.44 -12.33
CA GLY A 193 5.68 -22.86 -11.73
C GLY A 193 5.43 -22.33 -10.32
N ASP A 194 6.41 -21.59 -9.80
CA ASP A 194 6.31 -20.84 -8.54
C ASP A 194 5.95 -19.36 -8.77
N PHE A 195 5.88 -18.59 -7.68
CA PHE A 195 5.58 -17.16 -7.76
C PHE A 195 6.63 -16.39 -8.57
N ASP A 196 7.91 -16.77 -8.46
CA ASP A 196 9.00 -16.15 -9.22
C ASP A 196 8.84 -16.38 -10.72
N THR A 197 8.36 -17.56 -11.12
CA THR A 197 8.00 -17.87 -12.51
C THR A 197 6.89 -16.93 -13.01
N ALA A 198 5.80 -16.80 -12.27
CA ALA A 198 4.70 -15.89 -12.62
C ALA A 198 5.19 -14.43 -12.71
N GLN A 199 6.01 -14.00 -11.76
CA GLN A 199 6.60 -12.67 -11.74
C GLN A 199 7.56 -12.43 -12.91
N ALA A 200 8.34 -13.44 -13.32
CA ALA A 200 9.24 -13.36 -14.46
C ALA A 200 8.47 -13.18 -15.78
N LEU A 201 7.33 -13.86 -15.95
CA LEU A 201 6.45 -13.66 -17.10
C LEU A 201 5.93 -12.22 -17.16
N VAL A 202 5.48 -11.67 -16.03
CA VAL A 202 5.06 -10.27 -15.95
C VAL A 202 6.19 -9.33 -16.36
N LYS A 203 7.40 -9.53 -15.82
CA LYS A 203 8.58 -8.73 -16.20
C LYS A 203 8.89 -8.84 -17.70
N SER A 204 8.76 -10.03 -18.28
CA SER A 204 8.98 -10.25 -19.71
C SER A 204 7.96 -9.48 -20.56
N MET A 205 6.69 -9.47 -20.17
CA MET A 205 5.64 -8.70 -20.86
C MET A 205 5.92 -7.20 -20.84
N PHE A 206 6.43 -6.66 -19.73
CA PHE A 206 6.82 -5.23 -19.64
C PHE A 206 8.13 -4.91 -20.37
N ALA A 207 9.05 -5.86 -20.48
CA ALA A 207 10.30 -5.68 -21.21
C ALA A 207 10.06 -5.59 -22.73
N ASP A 208 9.03 -6.27 -23.23
CA ASP A 208 8.55 -6.10 -24.61
C ASP A 208 7.72 -4.81 -24.73
N LYS A 209 8.42 -3.70 -25.04
CA LYS A 209 7.80 -2.38 -25.20
C LYS A 209 6.79 -2.31 -26.34
N ALA A 210 6.93 -3.15 -27.37
CA ALA A 210 5.99 -3.16 -28.50
C ALA A 210 4.67 -3.81 -28.05
N PHE A 211 4.75 -4.99 -27.44
CA PHE A 211 3.60 -5.67 -26.84
C PHE A 211 2.93 -4.82 -25.76
N ALA A 212 3.70 -4.31 -24.81
CA ALA A 212 3.17 -3.50 -23.71
C ALA A 212 2.41 -2.25 -24.20
N LYS A 213 2.88 -1.63 -25.30
CA LYS A 213 2.19 -0.51 -25.93
C LYS A 213 0.94 -0.95 -26.70
N GLU A 214 1.03 -2.05 -27.44
CA GLU A 214 -0.07 -2.59 -28.26
C GLU A 214 -1.31 -2.90 -27.41
N VAL A 215 -1.12 -3.58 -26.28
CA VAL A 215 -2.22 -3.99 -25.40
C VAL A 215 -2.55 -2.99 -24.30
N ALA A 216 -1.90 -1.82 -24.29
CA ALA A 216 -1.97 -0.85 -23.19
C ALA A 216 -1.76 -1.53 -21.81
N LEU A 217 -0.61 -2.18 -21.66
CA LEU A 217 -0.26 -2.98 -20.50
C LEU A 217 0.01 -2.10 -19.28
N SER A 218 -0.62 -2.40 -18.16
CA SER A 218 -0.35 -1.77 -16.86
C SER A 218 -0.24 -2.81 -15.75
N PRO A 219 0.68 -2.66 -14.79
CA PRO A 219 0.81 -3.64 -13.71
C PRO A 219 -0.18 -3.33 -12.59
N VAL A 220 -0.75 -4.37 -11.94
CA VAL A 220 -1.31 -4.21 -10.59
C VAL A 220 -0.13 -4.03 -9.64
N ASN A 221 0.21 -2.80 -9.31
CA ASN A 221 1.41 -2.52 -8.53
C ASN A 221 1.11 -1.86 -7.18
N SER A 222 1.92 -2.17 -6.18
CA SER A 222 1.94 -1.53 -4.86
C SER A 222 2.51 -0.11 -4.89
N ILE A 223 3.02 0.31 -6.05
CA ILE A 223 3.67 1.61 -6.23
C ILE A 223 2.73 2.67 -6.80
N ASN A 224 1.52 2.34 -7.24
CA ASN A 224 0.56 3.35 -7.69
C ASN A 224 0.29 4.35 -6.56
N TRP A 225 0.49 5.64 -6.83
CA TRP A 225 0.33 6.69 -5.83
C TRP A 225 -1.07 6.71 -5.21
N ALA A 226 -2.12 6.50 -6.02
CA ALA A 226 -3.49 6.55 -5.54
C ALA A 226 -3.79 5.45 -4.51
N ARG A 227 -3.04 4.33 -4.50
CA ARG A 227 -3.16 3.32 -3.44
C ARG A 227 -2.67 3.84 -2.10
N ILE A 228 -1.52 4.51 -2.07
CA ILE A 228 -0.95 5.09 -0.84
C ILE A 228 -1.86 6.21 -0.33
N MET A 229 -2.37 7.04 -1.24
CA MET A 229 -3.33 8.09 -0.90
C MET A 229 -4.61 7.50 -0.28
N ALA A 230 -5.22 6.50 -0.90
CA ALA A 230 -6.43 5.85 -0.36
C ALA A 230 -6.19 5.22 1.01
N GLN A 231 -5.01 4.64 1.22
CA GLN A 231 -4.61 4.07 2.50
C GLN A 231 -4.41 5.13 3.60
N SER A 232 -4.08 6.37 3.25
CA SER A 232 -3.91 7.43 4.26
C SER A 232 -5.22 7.77 4.99
N VAL A 233 -6.38 7.46 4.38
CA VAL A 233 -7.70 7.78 4.92
C VAL A 233 -7.93 7.12 6.28
N TYR A 234 -7.64 5.83 6.43
CA TYR A 234 -7.87 5.14 7.72
C TYR A 234 -6.93 5.61 8.83
N TYR A 235 -5.73 6.09 8.50
CA TYR A 235 -4.87 6.76 9.48
C TYR A 235 -5.47 8.08 9.94
N VAL A 236 -6.02 8.89 9.03
CA VAL A 236 -6.71 10.14 9.39
C VAL A 236 -7.92 9.86 10.28
N VAL A 237 -8.79 8.93 9.89
CA VAL A 237 -10.00 8.56 10.65
C VAL A 237 -9.63 8.01 12.03
N ALA A 238 -8.75 7.01 12.10
CA ALA A 238 -8.38 6.39 13.37
C ALA A 238 -7.65 7.37 14.31
N SER A 239 -6.71 8.16 13.78
CA SER A 239 -5.99 9.14 14.61
C SER A 239 -6.91 10.26 15.09
N ALA A 240 -7.82 10.76 14.26
CA ALA A 240 -8.81 11.76 14.67
C ALA A 240 -9.73 11.24 15.78
N ALA A 241 -10.13 9.96 15.73
CA ALA A 241 -10.97 9.35 16.75
C ALA A 241 -10.23 9.09 18.08
N LEU A 242 -8.93 8.78 18.04
CA LEU A 242 -8.17 8.33 19.20
C LEU A 242 -7.20 9.37 19.78
N SER A 243 -7.08 10.56 19.19
CA SER A 243 -6.06 11.55 19.60
C SER A 243 -6.41 12.41 20.82
N ALA A 244 -7.40 12.03 21.64
CA ALA A 244 -7.82 12.82 22.80
C ALA A 244 -6.68 13.01 23.83
N ALA A 245 -5.79 12.02 23.95
CA ALA A 245 -4.63 12.06 24.85
C ALA A 245 -3.34 12.57 24.16
N GLY A 246 -3.41 13.00 22.90
CA GLY A 246 -2.26 13.39 22.09
C GLY A 246 -2.15 12.59 20.79
N PRO A 247 -1.05 12.75 20.03
CA PRO A 247 -0.84 12.05 18.77
C PRO A 247 -0.85 10.53 18.93
N VAL A 248 -1.43 9.83 17.95
CA VAL A 248 -1.58 8.37 17.94
C VAL A 248 -0.38 7.73 17.28
N ASN A 249 0.20 6.71 17.91
CA ASN A 249 1.24 5.87 17.32
C ASN A 249 0.61 4.69 16.58
N PHE A 250 1.23 4.25 15.49
CA PHE A 250 0.73 3.12 14.70
C PHE A 250 1.79 2.04 14.57
N THR A 251 1.39 0.78 14.68
CA THR A 251 2.26 -0.37 14.35
C THR A 251 1.72 -1.06 13.11
N VAL A 252 2.57 -1.19 12.10
CA VAL A 252 2.15 -1.55 10.74
C VAL A 252 2.91 -2.79 10.26
N PRO A 253 2.24 -3.96 10.18
CA PRO A 253 2.79 -5.13 9.49
C PRO A 253 3.15 -4.78 8.04
N SER A 254 4.45 -4.75 7.74
CA SER A 254 4.98 -4.11 6.55
C SER A 254 5.80 -5.07 5.68
N GLY A 255 5.43 -5.16 4.41
CA GLY A 255 6.28 -5.72 3.34
C GLY A 255 6.81 -4.61 2.43
N ASN A 256 6.01 -4.21 1.43
CA ASN A 256 6.38 -3.20 0.42
C ASN A 256 6.42 -1.74 0.91
N PHE A 257 6.28 -1.48 2.21
CA PHE A 257 6.28 -0.15 2.84
C PHE A 257 5.13 0.81 2.46
N GLY A 258 4.21 0.41 1.58
CA GLY A 258 3.14 1.29 1.09
C GLY A 258 2.18 1.76 2.20
N ASP A 259 1.82 0.85 3.11
CA ASP A 259 0.92 1.12 4.24
C ASP A 259 1.57 2.07 5.27
N ALA A 260 2.77 1.74 5.74
CA ALA A 260 3.52 2.60 6.65
C ALA A 260 3.78 4.00 6.04
N LEU A 261 4.06 4.05 4.73
CA LEU A 261 4.16 5.32 4.00
C LEU A 261 2.83 6.08 3.98
N ALA A 262 1.69 5.41 3.86
CA ALA A 262 0.38 6.05 3.92
C ALA A 262 0.11 6.69 5.30
N GLY A 263 0.61 6.09 6.38
CA GLY A 263 0.61 6.72 7.71
C GLY A 263 1.45 7.99 7.76
N TYR A 264 2.62 7.98 7.12
CA TYR A 264 3.42 9.20 6.96
C TYR A 264 2.72 10.24 6.10
N VAL A 265 2.05 9.85 5.01
CA VAL A 265 1.23 10.75 4.19
C VAL A 265 0.12 11.39 5.03
N ALA A 266 -0.61 10.61 5.82
CA ALA A 266 -1.64 11.12 6.73
C ALA A 266 -1.06 12.14 7.73
N LYS A 267 0.13 11.86 8.28
CA LYS A 267 0.85 12.80 9.15
C LYS A 267 1.22 14.10 8.42
N MET A 268 1.74 13.99 7.20
CA MET A 268 2.15 15.16 6.40
C MET A 268 0.97 16.03 5.94
N ILE A 269 -0.24 15.48 5.82
CA ILE A 269 -1.44 16.26 5.54
C ILE A 269 -2.14 16.82 6.80
N GLY A 270 -1.56 16.59 7.99
CA GLY A 270 -1.93 17.24 9.25
C GLY A 270 -2.56 16.34 10.32
N ALA A 271 -2.71 15.03 10.08
CA ALA A 271 -3.30 14.13 11.06
C ALA A 271 -2.45 14.02 12.35
N PRO A 272 -3.09 13.87 13.53
CA PRO A 272 -2.39 13.81 14.82
C PRO A 272 -1.71 12.45 15.02
N ILE A 273 -0.59 12.24 14.31
CA ILE A 273 0.16 10.98 14.28
C ILE A 273 1.55 11.16 14.90
N GLY A 274 1.86 10.31 15.87
CA GLY A 274 3.16 10.22 16.52
C GLY A 274 4.16 9.43 15.67
N ARG A 275 4.70 8.34 16.23
CA ARG A 275 5.65 7.43 15.60
C ARG A 275 4.94 6.28 14.90
N ILE A 276 5.58 5.74 13.86
CA ILE A 276 5.07 4.60 13.09
C ILE A 276 6.08 3.44 13.21
N MET A 277 5.69 2.36 13.88
CA MET A 277 6.47 1.14 13.97
C MET A 277 6.27 0.29 12.72
N ILE A 278 7.36 -0.04 12.05
CA ILE A 278 7.41 -0.92 10.88
C ILE A 278 7.67 -2.34 11.38
N ALA A 279 6.63 -3.16 11.44
CA ALA A 279 6.75 -4.55 11.86
C ALA A 279 7.01 -5.43 10.64
N THR A 280 8.22 -5.97 10.51
CA THR A 280 8.60 -6.90 9.44
C THR A 280 8.61 -8.33 9.96
N ASN A 281 8.38 -9.31 9.08
CA ASN A 281 8.63 -10.71 9.43
C ASN A 281 10.13 -11.04 9.30
N ALA A 282 10.50 -12.32 9.18
CA ALA A 282 11.90 -12.73 8.97
C ALA A 282 12.57 -12.11 7.71
N ASN A 283 11.80 -11.54 6.78
CA ASN A 283 12.27 -10.68 5.69
C ASN A 283 12.45 -9.24 6.20
N ASP A 284 13.44 -9.04 7.06
CA ASP A 284 13.64 -7.88 7.94
C ASP A 284 14.54 -6.77 7.37
N GLY A 285 14.66 -6.68 6.04
CA GLY A 285 15.61 -5.76 5.38
C GLY A 285 15.40 -4.28 5.76
N ILE A 286 14.15 -3.87 6.03
CA ILE A 286 13.86 -2.53 6.54
C ILE A 286 14.29 -2.38 8.00
N ALA A 287 13.99 -3.36 8.87
CA ALA A 287 14.39 -3.31 10.27
C ALA A 287 15.92 -3.20 10.42
N LYS A 288 16.66 -4.02 9.66
CA LYS A 288 18.12 -3.94 9.60
C LYS A 288 18.64 -2.59 9.08
N ALA A 289 17.95 -1.96 8.13
CA ALA A 289 18.32 -0.64 7.64
C ALA A 289 18.17 0.45 8.71
N PHE A 290 17.15 0.36 9.55
CA PHE A 290 16.98 1.27 10.69
C PHE A 290 18.03 1.03 11.79
N GLU A 291 18.41 -0.22 12.03
CA GLU A 291 19.44 -0.57 13.00
C GLU A 291 20.84 -0.12 12.54
N THR A 292 21.24 -0.54 11.33
CA THR A 292 22.61 -0.42 10.82
C THR A 292 22.87 0.83 10.00
N GLY A 293 21.82 1.45 9.44
CA GLY A 293 21.93 2.53 8.45
C GLY A 293 22.15 2.04 7.02
N THR A 294 22.26 0.73 6.78
CA THR A 294 22.47 0.15 5.45
C THR A 294 21.22 -0.59 4.98
N TYR A 295 20.67 -0.20 3.83
CA TYR A 295 19.59 -0.94 3.19
C TYR A 295 20.16 -1.93 2.19
N ALA A 296 19.85 -3.21 2.37
CA ALA A 296 20.37 -4.30 1.55
C ALA A 296 19.25 -5.25 1.12
N LYS A 297 19.37 -5.75 -0.11
CA LYS A 297 18.51 -6.81 -0.64
C LYS A 297 18.94 -8.16 -0.05
N SER A 298 17.97 -8.94 0.43
CA SER A 298 18.21 -10.34 0.78
C SER A 298 18.45 -11.19 -0.47
N THR A 299 19.33 -12.19 -0.38
CA THR A 299 19.65 -13.10 -1.48
C THR A 299 18.42 -13.84 -2.03
N ALA A 300 17.49 -14.20 -1.14
CA ALA A 300 16.16 -14.72 -1.45
C ALA A 300 15.15 -14.23 -0.41
N SER A 301 13.86 -14.26 -0.77
CA SER A 301 12.80 -14.10 0.23
C SER A 301 12.62 -15.40 1.00
N LEU A 302 12.50 -15.30 2.32
CA LEU A 302 12.21 -16.43 3.19
C LEU A 302 10.70 -16.62 3.25
N ALA A 303 10.24 -17.87 3.09
CA ALA A 303 8.84 -18.21 3.31
C ALA A 303 8.53 -18.15 4.80
N THR A 304 7.47 -17.43 5.17
CA THR A 304 7.04 -17.27 6.57
C THR A 304 5.55 -17.59 6.74
N LEU A 305 5.04 -17.47 7.97
CA LEU A 305 3.60 -17.54 8.26
C LEU A 305 2.81 -16.33 7.72
N SER A 306 3.48 -15.23 7.34
CA SER A 306 2.87 -13.99 6.87
C SER A 306 3.28 -13.70 5.41
N PRO A 307 2.89 -14.53 4.42
CA PRO A 307 3.47 -14.55 3.08
C PRO A 307 3.23 -13.28 2.24
N ALA A 308 2.31 -12.41 2.66
CA ALA A 308 2.10 -11.11 2.01
C ALA A 308 3.18 -10.08 2.38
N MET A 309 3.99 -10.38 3.40
CA MET A 309 5.12 -9.59 3.87
C MET A 309 6.48 -10.17 3.45
N ASP A 310 6.49 -11.34 2.79
CA ASP A 310 7.69 -12.01 2.27
C ASP A 310 8.26 -11.23 1.06
N ILE A 311 8.91 -10.10 1.37
CA ILE A 311 9.40 -9.11 0.41
C ILE A 311 10.88 -8.87 0.62
N SER A 312 11.70 -9.16 -0.39
CA SER A 312 13.15 -8.93 -0.32
C SER A 312 13.57 -7.47 -0.56
N VAL A 313 12.73 -6.69 -1.26
CA VAL A 313 12.98 -5.28 -1.57
C VAL A 313 11.66 -4.54 -1.46
N ALA A 314 11.55 -3.65 -0.48
CA ALA A 314 10.36 -2.85 -0.25
C ALA A 314 10.23 -1.73 -1.28
N SER A 315 9.27 -1.88 -2.22
CA SER A 315 9.14 -0.97 -3.36
C SER A 315 8.94 0.49 -2.95
N ASN A 316 8.12 0.77 -1.92
CA ASN A 316 7.81 2.14 -1.52
C ASN A 316 8.83 2.75 -0.55
N PHE A 317 9.87 2.01 -0.15
CA PHE A 317 10.95 2.58 0.65
C PHE A 317 11.69 3.69 -0.11
N GLU A 318 11.73 3.62 -1.45
CA GLU A 318 12.27 4.70 -2.31
C GLU A 318 11.60 6.05 -2.04
N ARG A 319 10.28 6.08 -1.84
CA ARG A 319 9.55 7.34 -1.58
C ARG A 319 9.94 7.98 -0.26
N ILE A 320 10.09 7.19 0.81
CA ILE A 320 10.46 7.78 2.11
C ILE A 320 11.94 8.18 2.16
N VAL A 321 12.83 7.42 1.49
CA VAL A 321 14.23 7.83 1.34
C VAL A 321 14.33 9.12 0.55
N PHE A 322 13.51 9.32 -0.50
CA PHE A 322 13.45 10.58 -1.23
C PHE A 322 13.08 11.76 -0.33
N GLU A 323 12.05 11.62 0.50
CA GLU A 323 11.69 12.65 1.50
C GLU A 323 12.82 12.90 2.49
N ALA A 324 13.47 11.82 2.97
CA ALA A 324 14.57 11.90 3.95
C ALA A 324 15.83 12.57 3.39
N LEU A 325 16.02 12.52 2.08
CA LEU A 325 17.08 13.24 1.35
C LEU A 325 16.70 14.70 1.06
N GLY A 326 15.59 15.22 1.60
CA GLY A 326 15.13 16.58 1.30
C GLY A 326 14.67 16.72 -0.15
N ARG A 327 14.15 15.63 -0.74
CA ARG A 327 13.69 15.56 -2.13
C ARG A 327 14.80 15.79 -3.18
N ASP A 328 16.05 15.47 -2.84
CA ASP A 328 17.17 15.47 -3.81
C ASP A 328 17.13 14.21 -4.70
N ALA A 329 16.52 14.37 -5.88
CA ALA A 329 16.37 13.29 -6.86
C ALA A 329 17.69 12.79 -7.43
N ALA A 330 18.73 13.64 -7.52
CA ALA A 330 20.02 13.25 -8.07
C ALA A 330 20.77 12.33 -7.10
N VAL A 331 20.72 12.64 -5.80
CA VAL A 331 21.28 11.77 -4.76
C VAL A 331 20.52 10.44 -4.68
N LEU A 332 19.18 10.48 -4.68
CA LEU A 332 18.38 9.25 -4.66
C LEU A 332 18.68 8.36 -5.87
N LYS A 333 18.73 8.94 -7.07
CA LYS A 333 19.05 8.21 -8.29
C LYS A 333 20.41 7.52 -8.17
N LYS A 334 21.44 8.21 -7.67
CA LYS A 334 22.76 7.62 -7.46
C LYS A 334 22.73 6.45 -6.48
N LEU A 335 21.98 6.54 -5.38
CA LEU A 335 21.83 5.45 -4.42
C LEU A 335 21.17 4.23 -5.07
N TYR A 336 20.08 4.42 -5.82
CA TYR A 336 19.34 3.31 -6.44
C TYR A 336 20.04 2.73 -7.68
N ASP A 337 20.80 3.53 -8.43
CA ASP A 337 21.69 3.03 -9.48
C ASP A 337 22.79 2.13 -8.86
N GLY A 338 23.36 2.54 -7.72
CA GLY A 338 24.31 1.74 -6.95
C GLY A 338 23.68 0.46 -6.41
N PHE A 339 22.49 0.56 -5.80
CA PHE A 339 21.72 -0.56 -5.29
C PHE A 339 21.45 -1.63 -6.35
N ALA A 340 21.13 -1.21 -7.59
CA ALA A 340 20.91 -2.14 -8.70
C ALA A 340 22.16 -2.94 -9.06
N GLN A 341 23.37 -2.43 -8.77
CA GLN A 341 24.64 -3.07 -9.06
C GLN A 341 25.17 -3.90 -7.87
N SER A 342 25.13 -3.34 -6.66
CA SER A 342 25.72 -3.95 -5.45
C SER A 342 24.72 -4.75 -4.61
N GLY A 343 23.42 -4.49 -4.75
CA GLY A 343 22.37 -5.03 -3.89
C GLY A 343 22.24 -4.33 -2.53
N SER A 344 23.00 -3.26 -2.26
CA SER A 344 22.90 -2.49 -1.01
C SER A 344 23.35 -1.03 -1.16
N PHE A 345 22.89 -0.15 -0.27
CA PHE A 345 23.41 1.19 -0.11
C PHE A 345 23.32 1.68 1.34
N ASP A 346 24.23 2.57 1.72
CA ASP A 346 24.18 3.26 3.00
C ASP A 346 23.26 4.47 2.92
N ILE A 347 22.34 4.58 3.87
CA ILE A 347 21.45 5.72 4.01
C ILE A 347 22.28 6.87 4.60
N PRO A 348 22.36 8.04 3.94
CA PRO A 348 23.09 9.18 4.48
C PRO A 348 22.63 9.55 5.90
N ALA A 349 23.56 9.87 6.80
CA ALA A 349 23.25 10.07 8.21
C ALA A 349 22.12 11.10 8.49
N PRO A 350 22.03 12.25 7.77
CA PRO A 350 20.89 13.16 7.94
C PRO A 350 19.54 12.54 7.53
N ALA A 351 19.54 11.73 6.47
CA ALA A 351 18.35 11.02 6.03
C ALA A 351 17.96 9.92 7.03
N LEU A 352 18.92 9.17 7.55
CA LEU A 352 18.66 8.17 8.59
C LEU A 352 18.09 8.81 9.87
N ALA A 353 18.60 9.98 10.27
CA ALA A 353 18.06 10.72 11.40
C ALA A 353 16.62 11.18 11.18
N MET A 354 16.29 11.66 9.97
CA MET A 354 14.90 11.98 9.59
C MET A 354 14.02 10.74 9.70
N LEU A 355 14.42 9.60 9.12
CA LEU A 355 13.66 8.36 9.19
C LEU A 355 13.40 7.95 10.65
N LYS A 356 14.40 7.98 11.53
CA LYS A 356 14.27 7.63 12.95
C LYS A 356 13.40 8.61 13.76
N GLN A 357 13.21 9.84 13.29
CA GLN A 357 12.28 10.79 13.91
C GLN A 357 10.81 10.38 13.71
N HIS A 358 10.49 9.71 12.62
CA HIS A 358 9.11 9.37 12.25
C HIS A 358 8.78 7.89 12.44
N PHE A 359 9.78 7.01 12.31
CA PHE A 359 9.57 5.58 12.29
C PHE A 359 10.49 4.85 13.28
N ASP A 360 10.00 3.69 13.70
CA ASP A 360 10.78 2.60 14.29
C ASP A 360 10.61 1.36 13.40
N ALA A 361 11.47 0.35 13.57
CA ALA A 361 11.32 -0.89 12.85
C ALA A 361 11.74 -2.08 13.71
N PHE A 362 10.99 -3.18 13.61
CA PHE A 362 11.22 -4.39 14.38
C PHE A 362 10.98 -5.63 13.49
N GLY A 363 11.90 -6.60 13.57
CA GLY A 363 11.79 -7.88 12.88
C GLY A 363 11.19 -8.95 13.79
N VAL A 364 10.24 -9.73 13.27
CA VAL A 364 9.52 -10.78 14.00
C VAL A 364 9.66 -12.10 13.25
N ASP A 365 10.19 -13.13 13.90
CA ASP A 365 10.26 -14.45 13.28
C ASP A 365 8.95 -15.28 13.43
N ASP A 366 8.90 -16.46 12.82
CA ASP A 366 7.72 -17.33 12.89
C ASP A 366 7.45 -17.88 14.30
N GLN A 367 8.48 -18.02 15.14
CA GLN A 367 8.32 -18.48 16.52
C GLN A 367 7.68 -17.37 17.37
N GLU A 368 8.15 -16.14 17.22
CA GLU A 368 7.54 -14.96 17.84
C GLU A 368 6.13 -14.68 17.29
N THR A 369 5.89 -14.93 16.01
CA THR A 369 4.55 -14.81 15.40
C THR A 369 3.57 -15.78 16.05
N ARG A 370 3.97 -17.04 16.26
CA ARG A 370 3.15 -18.05 16.96
C ARG A 370 2.89 -17.68 18.41
N TRP A 371 3.91 -17.16 19.09
CA TRP A 371 3.75 -16.63 20.44
C TRP A 371 2.73 -15.49 20.45
N ALA A 372 2.84 -14.52 19.55
CA ALA A 372 1.94 -13.36 19.47
C ALA A 372 0.48 -13.74 19.19
N LEU A 373 0.25 -14.77 18.38
CA LEU A 373 -1.08 -15.34 18.16
C LEU A 373 -1.71 -15.85 19.47
N ALA A 374 -0.94 -16.61 20.27
CA ALA A 374 -1.39 -17.13 21.55
C ALA A 374 -1.56 -16.00 22.59
N ASP A 375 -0.57 -15.12 22.68
CA ASP A 375 -0.52 -13.99 23.62
C ASP A 375 -1.73 -13.06 23.45
N CYS A 376 -2.06 -12.66 22.22
CA CYS A 376 -3.22 -11.81 21.97
C CYS A 376 -4.53 -12.50 22.38
N TYR A 377 -4.70 -13.78 22.03
CA TYR A 377 -5.91 -14.53 22.36
C TYR A 377 -6.05 -14.73 23.87
N GLU A 378 -4.97 -15.05 24.59
CA GLU A 378 -4.97 -15.20 26.04
C GLU A 378 -5.28 -13.88 26.77
N GLN A 379 -4.76 -12.76 26.27
CA GLN A 379 -4.96 -11.44 26.91
C GLN A 379 -6.32 -10.81 26.59
N THR A 380 -6.84 -11.01 25.37
CA THR A 380 -7.94 -10.20 24.82
C THR A 380 -9.13 -11.02 24.35
N GLY A 381 -8.94 -12.32 24.07
CA GLY A 381 -9.92 -13.17 23.40
C GLY A 381 -9.94 -13.01 21.87
N GLU A 382 -9.17 -12.08 21.31
CA GLU A 382 -9.13 -11.82 19.87
C GLU A 382 -8.26 -12.81 19.11
N VAL A 383 -8.71 -13.17 17.92
CA VAL A 383 -8.00 -14.09 17.02
C VAL A 383 -7.37 -13.31 15.88
N LEU A 384 -6.05 -13.22 15.89
CA LEU A 384 -5.29 -12.54 14.85
C LEU A 384 -4.97 -13.46 13.66
N CYS A 385 -4.85 -12.88 12.47
CA CYS A 385 -4.11 -13.52 11.39
C CYS A 385 -2.59 -13.38 11.63
N PRO A 386 -1.73 -14.19 10.99
CA PRO A 386 -0.28 -14.11 11.19
C PRO A 386 0.33 -12.74 10.93
N HIS A 387 -0.19 -11.98 9.95
CA HIS A 387 0.29 -10.63 9.65
C HIS A 387 -0.01 -9.65 10.78
N THR A 388 -1.23 -9.67 11.32
CA THR A 388 -1.58 -8.84 12.47
C THR A 388 -0.81 -9.25 13.72
N ALA A 389 -0.50 -10.55 13.89
CA ALA A 389 0.34 -11.04 14.99
C ALA A 389 1.79 -10.51 14.92
N VAL A 390 2.36 -10.33 13.72
CA VAL A 390 3.65 -9.62 13.56
C VAL A 390 3.55 -8.19 14.10
N GLY A 391 2.45 -7.47 13.77
CA GLY A 391 2.18 -6.14 14.32
C GLY A 391 1.99 -6.15 15.84
N TRP A 392 1.25 -7.13 16.37
CA TRP A 392 1.05 -7.31 17.81
C TRP A 392 2.39 -7.47 18.53
N ARG A 393 3.26 -8.35 18.05
CA ARG A 393 4.59 -8.59 18.66
C ARG A 393 5.47 -7.34 18.69
N ALA A 394 5.43 -6.56 17.61
CA ALA A 394 6.26 -5.38 17.41
C ALA A 394 5.65 -4.10 18.02
N ARG A 395 4.42 -4.16 18.55
CA ARG A 395 3.71 -2.97 19.04
C ARG A 395 4.55 -2.22 20.07
N PHE A 396 4.35 -0.90 20.14
CA PHE A 396 4.96 -0.09 21.18
C PHE A 396 4.58 -0.66 22.55
N GLY A 397 5.58 -1.10 23.31
CA GLY A 397 5.42 -1.58 24.68
C GLY A 397 5.85 -0.54 25.70
N GLU A 398 5.56 -0.82 26.96
CA GLU A 398 6.27 -0.23 28.11
C GLU A 398 7.57 -1.00 28.34
N ASP A 399 8.61 -0.76 27.53
CA ASP A 399 10.00 -1.14 27.86
C ASP A 399 11.00 -0.11 27.30
#